data_AF-A0A497QRX1-F1
#
_entry.id   AF-A0A497QRX1-F1
#
_cell.length_a   1.000
_cell.length_b   1.000
_cell.length_c   1.000
_cell.angle_alpha   90.00
_cell.angle_beta   90.00
_cell.angle_gamma   90.00
#
_symmetry.space_group_name_H-M   'P 1'
#
loop_
_entity.id
_entity.type
_entity.pdbx_description
1 polymer ?
#
loop_
_entity_poly.entity_id
_entity_poly.type
_entity_poly.pdbx_seq_one_letter_code
_entity_poly.pdbx_strand_id
1 'polypeptide(L)'
;MAPIWIPEINDSDIELLIKFFSKKKRKNSSYPLFGIQNYEIYSEGRHVKGVKQKDFKLFYKQLRELESRYRVQDLVLTPKIFGMYKTKLLPIPMKRNEIIKAKIVLPGRLQNEVLATARRRLIHVRQVSPPSIGKKIKIRITRNRHNLFFGVPA
;
A
#
# COMPACT_ATOMS: atom_id res chain seq x y z
N MET A 1 -15.65 3.89 -2.78
CA MET A 1 -14.84 5.01 -3.29
C MET A 1 -13.95 5.52 -2.16
N ALA A 2 -12.73 5.94 -2.43
CA ALA A 2 -11.83 6.49 -1.42
C ALA A 2 -11.05 7.71 -1.96
N PRO A 3 -11.63 8.92 -1.99
CA PRO A 3 -10.93 10.13 -2.42
C PRO A 3 -9.72 10.45 -1.55
N ILE A 4 -8.72 11.10 -2.12
CA ILE A 4 -7.57 11.63 -1.40
C ILE A 4 -7.94 12.99 -0.81
N TRP A 5 -7.68 13.17 0.48
CA TRP A 5 -7.82 14.45 1.17
C TRP A 5 -6.52 15.24 1.11
N ILE A 6 -6.50 16.25 0.25
CA ILE A 6 -5.40 17.20 0.10
C ILE A 6 -5.71 18.42 0.97
N PRO A 7 -4.95 18.66 2.06
CA PRO A 7 -5.23 19.76 2.98
C PRO A 7 -5.28 21.10 2.26
N GLU A 8 -6.24 21.95 2.62
CA GLU A 8 -6.46 23.32 2.12
C GLU A 8 -6.92 23.41 0.65
N ILE A 9 -6.86 22.31 -0.10
CA ILE A 9 -7.24 22.27 -1.51
C ILE A 9 -8.66 21.75 -1.68
N ASN A 10 -9.01 20.65 -0.99
CA ASN A 10 -10.30 19.97 -1.20
C ASN A 10 -11.04 19.63 0.09
N ASP A 11 -10.79 20.36 1.18
CA ASP A 11 -11.47 20.14 2.47
C ASP A 11 -13.00 20.19 2.32
N SER A 12 -13.53 21.16 1.56
CA SER A 12 -14.96 21.30 1.28
C SER A 12 -15.52 20.11 0.49
N ASP A 13 -14.75 19.60 -0.46
CA ASP A 13 -15.18 18.47 -1.30
C ASP A 13 -15.28 17.19 -0.48
N ILE A 14 -14.37 17.00 0.48
CA ILE A 14 -14.44 15.88 1.43
C ILE A 14 -15.74 15.93 2.23
N GLU A 15 -16.12 17.10 2.76
CA GLU A 15 -17.38 17.26 3.49
C GLU A 15 -18.61 17.02 2.60
N LEU A 16 -18.59 17.51 1.35
CA LEU A 16 -19.66 17.27 0.38
C LEU A 16 -19.83 15.78 0.07
N LEU A 17 -18.72 15.07 -0.12
CA LEU A 17 -18.71 13.63 -0.36
C LEU A 17 -19.26 12.87 0.85
N ILE A 18 -18.88 13.25 2.08
CA ILE A 18 -19.46 12.64 3.29
C ILE A 18 -20.98 12.81 3.32
N LYS A 19 -21.48 14.03 3.09
CA LYS A 19 -22.93 14.32 3.04
C LYS A 19 -23.65 13.56 1.94
N PHE A 20 -22.98 13.36 0.80
CA PHE A 20 -23.54 12.60 -0.32
C PHE A 20 -23.64 11.11 0.01
N PHE A 21 -22.56 10.51 0.53
CA PHE A 21 -22.49 9.09 0.82
C PHE A 21 -23.27 8.68 2.07
N SER A 22 -23.46 9.58 3.04
CA SER A 22 -24.28 9.31 4.24
C SER A 22 -25.74 9.01 3.91
N LYS A 23 -26.23 9.52 2.78
CA LYS A 23 -27.60 9.28 2.27
C LYS A 23 -27.73 8.01 1.45
N LYS A 24 -26.65 7.30 1.17
CA LYS A 24 -26.65 6.10 0.32
C LYS A 24 -26.79 4.83 1.16
N LYS A 25 -27.66 3.92 0.72
CA LYS A 25 -27.76 2.58 1.30
C LYS A 25 -26.67 1.68 0.70
N ARG A 26 -26.03 0.86 1.55
CA ARG A 26 -25.12 -0.21 1.13
C ARG A 26 -25.96 -1.28 0.40
N LYS A 27 -25.97 -1.27 -0.94
CA LYS A 27 -26.61 -2.36 -1.70
C LYS A 27 -25.64 -3.54 -1.76
N ASN A 28 -26.02 -4.65 -1.12
CA ASN A 28 -25.40 -5.97 -1.28
C ASN A 28 -23.87 -6.03 -1.10
N SER A 29 -23.29 -5.21 -0.20
CA SER A 29 -21.85 -5.19 0.04
C SER A 29 -21.53 -5.26 1.53
N SER A 30 -20.62 -6.18 1.88
CA SER A 30 -20.03 -6.31 3.22
C SER A 30 -18.93 -5.26 3.49
N TYR A 31 -18.65 -4.36 2.55
CA TYR A 31 -17.57 -3.37 2.63
C TYR A 31 -18.10 -1.93 2.74
N PRO A 32 -17.33 -1.01 3.33
CA PRO A 32 -17.62 0.43 3.32
C PRO A 32 -17.82 0.96 1.89
N LEU A 33 -18.90 1.72 1.68
CA LEU A 33 -19.11 2.43 0.41
C LEU A 33 -18.11 3.56 0.19
N PHE A 34 -17.67 4.16 1.29
CA PHE A 34 -16.89 5.38 1.32
C PHE A 34 -15.79 5.27 2.37
N GLY A 35 -14.65 5.84 2.05
CA GLY A 35 -13.54 6.08 2.95
C GLY A 35 -12.77 7.29 2.46
N ILE A 36 -11.77 7.74 3.20
CA ILE A 36 -10.95 8.89 2.82
C ILE A 36 -9.49 8.45 2.92
N GLN A 37 -8.69 8.76 1.90
CA GLN A 37 -7.25 8.52 1.89
C GLN A 37 -6.52 9.77 2.32
N ASN A 38 -5.47 9.60 3.12
CA ASN A 38 -4.59 10.71 3.47
C ASN A 38 -3.74 11.09 2.25
N TYR A 39 -3.47 12.39 2.08
CA TYR A 39 -2.48 12.83 1.12
C TYR A 39 -1.08 12.55 1.67
N GLU A 40 -0.31 11.71 0.97
CA GLU A 40 1.05 11.33 1.33
C GLU A 40 2.05 11.79 0.28
N ILE A 41 3.15 12.36 0.76
CA ILE A 41 4.28 12.82 -0.05
C ILE A 41 5.39 11.76 0.04
N TYR A 42 5.70 11.14 -1.10
CA TYR A 42 6.83 10.22 -1.26
C TYR A 42 7.61 10.56 -2.53
N SER A 43 8.87 10.15 -2.62
CA SER A 43 9.85 10.59 -3.65
C SER A 43 9.34 10.49 -5.09
N GLU A 44 8.64 9.43 -5.44
CA GLU A 44 8.14 9.16 -6.81
C GLU A 44 6.64 9.52 -6.97
N GLY A 45 6.06 10.21 -6.00
CA GLY A 45 4.63 10.55 -5.95
C GLY A 45 4.29 11.87 -6.65
N ARG A 46 3.00 12.18 -6.72
CA ARG A 46 2.52 13.49 -7.17
C ARG A 46 2.56 14.50 -6.02
N HIS A 47 3.29 15.58 -6.20
CA HIS A 47 3.47 16.62 -5.18
C HIS A 47 2.63 17.86 -5.51
N VAL A 48 1.79 18.28 -4.56
CA VAL A 48 1.06 19.54 -4.65
C VAL A 48 1.93 20.62 -4.00
N LYS A 49 2.39 21.58 -4.79
CA LYS A 49 3.32 22.61 -4.33
C LYS A 49 2.71 23.40 -3.17
N GLY A 50 3.46 23.55 -2.08
CA GLY A 50 3.05 24.31 -0.90
C GLY A 50 2.18 23.55 0.10
N VAL A 51 1.66 22.36 -0.25
CA VAL A 51 0.82 21.57 0.64
C VAL A 51 1.66 20.58 1.43
N LYS A 52 1.44 20.53 2.75
CA LYS A 52 2.06 19.55 3.65
C LYS A 52 1.12 18.36 3.87
N GLN A 53 1.68 17.16 3.91
CA GLN A 53 0.92 15.98 4.34
C GLN A 53 0.52 16.09 5.82
N LYS A 54 -0.65 15.58 6.18
CA LYS A 54 -1.05 15.40 7.58
C LYS A 54 -0.33 14.17 8.13
N ASP A 55 0.17 14.26 9.36
CA ASP A 55 0.54 13.03 10.06
C ASP A 55 -0.71 12.18 10.32
N PHE A 56 -0.53 10.86 10.44
CA PHE A 56 -1.65 9.94 10.58
C PHE A 56 -2.45 10.16 11.88
N LYS A 57 -1.83 10.61 12.97
CA LYS A 57 -2.53 10.85 14.23
C LYS A 57 -3.52 12.00 14.06
N LEU A 58 -3.09 13.09 13.42
CA LEU A 58 -3.95 14.22 13.08
C LEU A 58 -5.04 13.81 12.09
N PHE A 59 -4.68 13.09 11.03
CA PHE A 59 -5.64 12.60 10.04
C PHE A 59 -6.76 11.77 10.67
N TYR A 60 -6.43 10.77 11.50
CA TYR A 60 -7.44 9.96 12.19
C TYR A 60 -8.24 10.75 13.23
N LYS A 61 -7.65 11.76 13.88
CA LYS A 61 -8.39 12.65 14.78
C LYS A 61 -9.48 13.40 13.99
N GLN A 62 -9.11 14.00 12.86
CA GLN A 62 -10.06 14.74 12.02
C GLN A 62 -11.16 13.85 11.42
N LEU A 63 -10.84 12.61 11.04
CA LEU A 63 -11.87 11.67 10.60
C LEU A 63 -12.92 11.41 11.69
N ARG A 64 -12.52 11.24 12.96
CA ARG A 64 -13.46 11.09 14.08
C ARG A 64 -14.29 12.35 14.34
N GLU A 65 -13.69 13.52 14.18
CA GLU A 65 -14.41 14.79 14.27
C GLU A 65 -15.47 14.91 13.18
N LEU A 66 -15.15 14.50 11.94
CA LEU A 66 -16.10 14.46 10.83
C LEU A 66 -17.21 13.42 11.05
N GLU A 67 -16.89 12.25 11.59
CA GLU A 67 -17.88 11.24 12.00
C GLU A 67 -18.91 11.84 12.97
N SER A 68 -18.42 12.51 14.02
CA SER A 68 -19.28 13.18 15.00
C SER A 68 -20.10 14.30 14.37
N ARG A 69 -19.46 15.19 13.59
CA ARG A 69 -20.10 16.34 12.93
C ARG A 69 -21.24 15.94 12.00
N TYR A 70 -21.04 14.92 11.17
CA TYR A 70 -22.03 14.46 10.19
C TYR A 70 -22.89 13.31 10.67
N ARG A 71 -22.70 12.85 11.92
CA ARG A 71 -23.37 11.67 12.50
C ARG A 71 -23.26 10.44 11.58
N VAL A 72 -22.07 10.24 11.02
CA VAL A 72 -21.73 9.08 10.18
C VAL A 72 -20.80 8.16 10.93
N GLN A 73 -20.77 6.89 10.53
CA GLN A 73 -19.87 5.88 11.07
C GLN A 73 -18.93 5.37 9.97
N ASP A 74 -17.83 4.75 10.40
CA ASP A 74 -16.87 4.04 9.54
C ASP A 74 -16.07 4.92 8.53
N LEU A 75 -15.80 6.18 8.85
CA LEU A 75 -14.75 6.94 8.15
C LEU A 75 -13.36 6.48 8.57
N VAL A 76 -13.18 6.15 9.86
CA VAL A 76 -11.98 5.47 10.35
C VAL A 76 -12.05 3.99 10.00
N LEU A 77 -11.54 3.67 8.82
CA LEU A 77 -11.53 2.31 8.28
C LEU A 77 -10.70 1.35 9.15
N THR A 78 -11.29 0.23 9.54
CA THR A 78 -10.60 -0.85 10.27
C THR A 78 -10.75 -2.18 9.52
N PRO A 79 -9.79 -3.13 9.66
CA PRO A 79 -9.86 -4.43 9.00
C PRO A 79 -11.18 -5.17 9.24
N LYS A 80 -11.74 -5.06 10.46
CA LYS A 80 -13.00 -5.70 10.84
C LYS A 80 -14.18 -5.24 9.98
N ILE A 81 -14.21 -3.96 9.58
CA ILE A 81 -15.30 -3.41 8.75
C ILE A 81 -15.22 -3.99 7.32
N PHE A 82 -14.05 -4.47 6.90
CA PHE A 82 -13.89 -5.22 5.66
C PHE A 82 -14.04 -6.73 5.84
N GLY A 83 -14.53 -7.20 7.00
CA GLY A 83 -14.59 -8.63 7.29
C GLY A 83 -13.22 -9.32 7.35
N MET A 84 -12.12 -8.55 7.49
CA MET A 84 -10.79 -9.13 7.63
C MET A 84 -10.61 -9.66 9.05
N TYR A 85 -10.03 -10.84 9.15
CA TYR A 85 -9.70 -11.50 10.41
C TYR A 85 -8.25 -11.97 10.40
N LYS A 86 -7.67 -12.17 11.59
CA LYS A 86 -6.30 -12.68 11.72
C LYS A 86 -6.25 -14.13 11.24
N THR A 87 -5.23 -14.46 10.45
CA THR A 87 -4.98 -15.82 9.97
C THR A 87 -3.52 -16.22 10.19
N LYS A 88 -3.22 -17.51 9.98
CA LYS A 88 -1.86 -18.05 10.13
C LYS A 88 -0.92 -17.42 9.11
N LEU A 89 0.29 -17.07 9.55
CA LEU A 89 1.31 -16.53 8.68
C LEU A 89 1.78 -17.61 7.69
N LEU A 90 1.87 -17.26 6.40
CA LEU A 90 2.46 -18.14 5.40
C LEU A 90 3.95 -18.38 5.70
N PRO A 91 4.48 -19.59 5.44
CA PRO A 91 5.90 -19.88 5.64
C PRO A 91 6.79 -18.85 4.95
N ILE A 92 7.88 -18.45 5.61
CA ILE A 92 8.89 -17.52 5.07
C ILE A 92 10.10 -18.36 4.62
N PRO A 93 10.14 -18.82 3.36
CA PRO A 93 11.15 -19.79 2.91
C PRO A 93 12.54 -19.20 2.68
N MET A 94 12.75 -17.89 2.87
CA MET A 94 14.03 -17.23 2.65
C MET A 94 14.34 -16.26 3.80
N LYS A 95 15.55 -16.35 4.34
CA LYS A 95 15.98 -15.53 5.48
C LYS A 95 16.71 -14.27 5.02
N ARG A 96 16.67 -13.22 5.84
CA ARG A 96 17.53 -12.04 5.63
C ARG A 96 19.01 -12.48 5.64
N ASN A 97 19.79 -11.89 4.74
CA ASN A 97 21.20 -12.18 4.45
C ASN A 97 21.46 -13.55 3.81
N GLU A 98 20.44 -14.38 3.57
CA GLU A 98 20.61 -15.62 2.83
C GLU A 98 20.98 -15.32 1.36
N ILE A 99 21.94 -16.08 0.82
CA ILE A 99 22.28 -16.04 -0.60
C ILE A 99 21.60 -17.22 -1.30
N ILE A 100 20.80 -16.92 -2.32
CA ILE A 100 20.05 -17.93 -3.06
C ILE A 100 20.26 -17.78 -4.56
N LYS A 101 20.20 -18.91 -5.28
CA LYS A 101 20.15 -18.91 -6.75
C LYS A 101 18.70 -18.82 -7.20
N ALA A 102 18.34 -17.76 -7.93
CA ALA A 102 16.99 -17.55 -8.44
C ALA A 102 16.99 -17.33 -9.96
N LYS A 103 15.87 -17.63 -10.62
CA LYS A 103 15.70 -17.39 -12.06
C LYS A 103 15.02 -16.04 -12.28
N ILE A 104 15.58 -15.16 -13.11
CA ILE A 104 14.95 -13.91 -13.52
C ILE A 104 13.75 -14.26 -14.42
N VAL A 105 12.58 -13.75 -14.08
CA VAL A 105 11.33 -14.04 -14.81
C VAL A 105 10.73 -12.81 -15.49
N LEU A 106 10.90 -11.62 -14.92
CA LEU A 106 10.34 -10.37 -15.45
C LEU A 106 11.29 -9.20 -15.16
N PRO A 107 11.23 -8.11 -15.94
CA PRO A 107 11.77 -6.83 -15.51
C PRO A 107 11.03 -6.32 -14.27
N GLY A 108 11.68 -5.47 -13.49
CA GLY A 108 11.06 -4.77 -12.36
C GLY A 108 10.26 -3.56 -12.83
N ARG A 109 9.66 -2.85 -11.86
CA ARG A 109 8.88 -1.64 -12.15
C ARG A 109 9.76 -0.47 -12.58
N LEU A 110 10.94 -0.32 -11.97
CA LEU A 110 11.89 0.74 -12.27
C LEU A 110 13.10 0.20 -13.05
N GLN A 111 13.91 1.12 -13.57
CA GLN A 111 15.19 0.75 -14.18
C GLN A 111 16.10 0.05 -13.17
N ASN A 112 16.94 -0.85 -13.67
CA ASN A 112 17.88 -1.64 -12.87
C ASN A 112 17.21 -2.56 -11.84
N GLU A 113 15.95 -2.95 -12.07
CA GLU A 113 15.21 -3.89 -11.25
C GLU A 113 14.76 -5.10 -12.06
N VAL A 114 14.68 -6.26 -11.40
CA VAL A 114 14.09 -7.49 -11.94
C VAL A 114 13.24 -8.20 -10.89
N LEU A 115 12.31 -9.02 -11.36
CA LEU A 115 11.65 -10.03 -10.54
C LEU A 115 12.30 -11.38 -10.80
N ALA A 116 12.77 -12.02 -9.74
CA ALA A 116 13.33 -13.37 -9.78
C ALA A 116 12.46 -14.34 -8.98
N THR A 117 12.50 -15.62 -9.33
CA THR A 117 11.76 -16.68 -8.63
C THR A 117 12.69 -17.70 -7.99
N ALA A 118 12.41 -18.06 -6.74
CA ALA A 118 13.03 -19.16 -6.03
C ALA A 118 12.06 -19.69 -4.95
N ARG A 119 12.12 -20.98 -4.63
CA ARG A 119 11.31 -21.61 -3.57
C ARG A 119 9.81 -21.22 -3.62
N ARG A 120 9.25 -21.17 -4.84
CA ARG A 120 7.84 -20.79 -5.11
C ARG A 120 7.45 -19.40 -4.58
N ARG A 121 8.39 -18.45 -4.63
CA ARG A 121 8.20 -17.03 -4.27
C ARG A 121 8.88 -16.12 -5.28
N LEU A 122 8.31 -14.95 -5.48
CA LEU A 122 8.95 -13.86 -6.20
C LEU A 122 9.84 -13.05 -5.24
N ILE A 123 10.94 -12.56 -5.79
CA ILE A 123 11.92 -11.70 -5.13
C ILE A 123 12.08 -10.48 -6.01
N HIS A 124 11.88 -9.30 -5.42
CA HIS A 124 12.20 -8.03 -6.08
C HIS A 124 13.70 -7.76 -5.91
N VAL A 125 14.43 -7.76 -7.02
CA VAL A 125 15.89 -7.59 -7.03
C VAL A 125 16.22 -6.24 -7.63
N ARG A 126 16.95 -5.42 -6.90
CA ARG A 126 17.45 -4.13 -7.36
C ARG A 126 18.91 -4.25 -7.81
N GLN A 127 19.41 -3.25 -8.54
CA GLN A 127 20.80 -3.17 -9.02
C GLN A 127 21.16 -4.26 -10.04
N VAL A 128 20.22 -4.62 -10.93
CA VAL A 128 20.45 -5.60 -12.00
C VAL A 128 20.35 -4.90 -13.35
N SER A 129 21.46 -4.81 -14.07
CA SER A 129 21.52 -4.23 -15.41
C SER A 129 22.59 -4.92 -16.28
N PRO A 130 22.29 -5.32 -17.53
CA PRO A 130 20.96 -5.35 -18.15
C PRO A 130 20.12 -6.52 -17.60
N PRO A 131 18.77 -6.39 -17.59
CA PRO A 131 17.89 -7.49 -17.19
C PRO A 131 17.97 -8.64 -18.20
N SER A 132 18.48 -9.80 -17.76
CA SER A 132 18.57 -11.00 -18.59
C SER A 132 17.49 -12.01 -18.20
N ILE A 133 16.29 -11.87 -18.77
CA ILE A 133 15.16 -12.79 -18.51
C ILE A 133 15.59 -14.24 -18.81
N GLY A 134 15.21 -15.16 -17.94
CA GLY A 134 15.55 -16.58 -18.06
C GLY A 134 16.87 -16.98 -17.40
N LYS A 135 17.81 -16.04 -17.17
CA LYS A 135 19.08 -16.34 -16.51
C LYS A 135 18.90 -16.58 -15.02
N LYS A 136 19.81 -17.39 -14.45
CA LYS A 136 19.93 -17.59 -13.00
C LYS A 136 20.94 -16.61 -12.42
N ILE A 137 20.62 -15.99 -11.29
CA ILE A 137 21.46 -15.03 -10.58
C ILE A 137 21.54 -15.43 -9.09
N LYS A 138 22.68 -15.15 -8.44
CA LYS A 138 22.82 -15.25 -6.99
C LYS A 138 22.33 -13.94 -6.37
N ILE A 139 21.40 -14.04 -5.41
CA ILE A 139 20.77 -12.89 -4.76
C ILE A 139 20.98 -13.01 -3.27
N ARG A 140 21.47 -11.95 -2.64
CA ARG A 140 21.45 -11.78 -1.19
C ARG A 140 20.14 -11.15 -0.78
N ILE A 141 19.37 -11.84 0.05
CA ILE A 141 18.07 -11.36 0.55
C ILE A 141 18.31 -10.23 1.56
N THR A 142 17.75 -9.06 1.29
CA THR A 142 17.86 -7.87 2.15
C THR A 142 16.64 -7.67 3.02
N ARG A 143 15.45 -8.14 2.57
CA ARG A 143 14.17 -8.02 3.28
C ARG A 143 13.29 -9.25 3.06
N ASN A 144 12.58 -9.69 4.10
CA ASN A 144 11.67 -10.85 4.05
C ASN A 144 10.41 -10.66 4.92
N ARG A 145 9.74 -9.50 4.83
CA ARG A 145 8.53 -9.23 5.64
C ARG A 145 7.26 -9.66 4.91
N HIS A 146 6.34 -10.33 5.61
CA HIS A 146 5.01 -10.70 5.11
C HIS A 146 5.04 -11.41 3.74
N ASN A 147 5.99 -12.32 3.51
CA ASN A 147 6.22 -13.01 2.23
C ASN A 147 6.60 -12.10 1.04
N LEU A 148 6.97 -10.84 1.31
CA LEU A 148 7.59 -9.95 0.34
C LEU A 148 9.11 -10.00 0.50
N PHE A 149 9.78 -10.46 -0.55
CA PHE A 149 11.22 -10.65 -0.57
C PHE A 149 11.89 -9.61 -1.44
N PHE A 150 12.95 -9.00 -0.90
CA PHE A 150 13.80 -8.06 -1.61
C PHE A 150 15.23 -8.55 -1.54
N GLY A 151 16.01 -8.26 -2.58
CA GLY A 151 17.41 -8.61 -2.61
C GLY A 151 18.22 -7.76 -3.57
N VAL A 152 19.51 -8.02 -3.56
CA VAL A 152 20.50 -7.46 -4.49
C VAL A 152 21.39 -8.59 -4.99
N PRO A 153 22.05 -8.44 -6.15
CA PRO A 153 23.09 -9.36 -6.59
C PRO A 153 24.10 -9.63 -5.46
N ALA A 154 24.45 -10.90 -5.28
CA ALA A 154 25.47 -11.35 -4.33
C ALA A 154 26.84 -11.46 -4.97
#